data_AF-A0A073K8F5-F1
#
_entry.id   AF-A0A073K8F5-F1
#
_cell.length_a   1.000
_cell.length_b   1.000
_cell.length_c   1.000
_cell.angle_alpha   90.00
_cell.angle_beta   90.00
_cell.angle_gamma   90.00
#
_symmetry.space_group_name_H-M   'P 1'
#
loop_
_entity.id
_entity.type
_entity.pdbx_description
1 polymer ?
#
loop_
_entity_poly.entity_id
_entity_poly.type
_entity_poly.pdbx_seq_one_letter_code
_entity_poly.pdbx_strand_id
1 'polypeptide(L)'
;MIMTEKEAHNYQLVKEFCEKDITDIREFIRDVKKKGYEFLQIENLYLLFPISIQKNRYMLIKEKKIENSGSIISLYKNKVYKIDSAYIFHKIELNDYTILMVDIDLEEQQVYRTLKSTKELIVYQNLNYLLLPILQLLSLKQVLKNCIEYSRNRTTFGMPIHKHQMVAQILAEGFTEYSSNKLYLIDFVEKLDKELITFKDYIENIKLIMESQQKMLDQLIPVTGAHGLLDESEVNKYFLEIHIIGSVFRYVNYIFD
;
A
#
# COMPACT_ATOMS: atom_id res chain seq x y z
N MET A 1 -29.61 -23.71 -11.75
CA MET A 1 -29.03 -22.51 -12.40
C MET A 1 -27.53 -22.65 -12.27
N ILE A 2 -26.89 -23.00 -13.39
CA ILE A 2 -25.48 -23.42 -13.43
C ILE A 2 -24.62 -22.15 -13.40
N MET A 3 -23.96 -21.89 -12.27
CA MET A 3 -22.90 -20.88 -12.18
C MET A 3 -21.59 -21.53 -12.63
N THR A 4 -21.29 -21.42 -13.92
CA THR A 4 -20.02 -21.86 -14.51
C THR A 4 -18.94 -20.79 -14.33
N GLU A 5 -17.80 -21.23 -13.79
CA GLU A 5 -16.42 -20.75 -13.97
C GLU A 5 -16.11 -19.22 -14.00
N LYS A 6 -15.18 -18.82 -13.11
CA LYS A 6 -14.20 -17.73 -13.36
C LYS A 6 -14.62 -16.25 -13.30
N GLU A 7 -15.62 -15.88 -12.50
CA GLU A 7 -15.99 -14.45 -12.34
C GLU A 7 -15.38 -13.71 -11.13
N ALA A 8 -14.59 -14.37 -10.28
CA ALA A 8 -14.10 -13.76 -9.05
C ALA A 8 -12.58 -13.51 -9.10
N HIS A 9 -12.05 -12.36 -9.52
CA HIS A 9 -10.58 -12.18 -9.42
C HIS A 9 -10.02 -10.85 -8.84
N ASN A 10 -10.43 -9.59 -9.16
CA ASN A 10 -9.85 -8.43 -8.43
C ASN A 10 -10.67 -7.98 -7.20
N TYR A 11 -12.01 -7.93 -7.30
CA TYR A 11 -12.90 -7.53 -6.21
C TYR A 11 -12.79 -8.49 -5.05
N GLN A 12 -12.96 -9.79 -5.28
CA GLN A 12 -12.92 -10.80 -4.22
C GLN A 12 -11.57 -10.76 -3.46
N LEU A 13 -10.47 -10.50 -4.16
CA LEU A 13 -9.13 -10.56 -3.59
C LEU A 13 -8.77 -9.28 -2.81
N VAL A 14 -9.12 -8.09 -3.31
CA VAL A 14 -8.94 -6.84 -2.53
C VAL A 14 -9.98 -6.74 -1.43
N LYS A 15 -11.21 -7.16 -1.68
CA LYS A 15 -12.25 -7.31 -0.66
C LYS A 15 -11.77 -8.25 0.43
N GLU A 16 -11.25 -9.44 0.09
CA GLU A 16 -10.62 -10.32 1.09
C GLU A 16 -9.53 -9.59 1.87
N PHE A 17 -8.66 -8.81 1.22
CA PHE A 17 -7.62 -8.07 1.95
C PHE A 17 -8.13 -6.91 2.82
N CYS A 18 -9.20 -6.23 2.40
CA CYS A 18 -9.81 -5.12 3.12
C CYS A 18 -10.83 -5.58 4.19
N GLU A 19 -11.43 -6.75 4.01
CA GLU A 19 -12.40 -7.37 4.92
C GLU A 19 -11.75 -8.32 5.92
N LYS A 20 -10.68 -9.03 5.53
CA LYS A 20 -9.84 -9.68 6.51
C LYS A 20 -9.35 -8.57 7.44
N ASP A 21 -9.53 -8.78 8.73
CA ASP A 21 -9.07 -7.85 9.75
C ASP A 21 -7.53 -7.90 9.89
N ILE A 22 -6.81 -7.97 8.77
CA ILE A 22 -5.35 -8.02 8.72
C ILE A 22 -4.86 -6.72 9.34
N THR A 23 -4.24 -6.86 10.51
CA THR A 23 -3.49 -5.79 11.14
C THR A 23 -2.00 -5.89 10.80
N ASP A 24 -1.54 -7.05 10.31
CA ASP A 24 -0.14 -7.33 10.04
C ASP A 24 0.20 -7.11 8.56
N ILE A 25 0.94 -6.04 8.28
CA ILE A 25 1.44 -5.70 6.94
C ILE A 25 2.29 -6.83 6.35
N ARG A 26 3.03 -7.58 7.18
CA ARG A 26 3.85 -8.71 6.71
C ARG A 26 2.98 -9.86 6.23
N GLU A 27 1.89 -10.14 6.96
CA GLU A 27 0.92 -11.16 6.56
C GLU A 27 0.29 -10.79 5.22
N PHE A 28 -0.10 -9.52 5.04
CA PHE A 28 -0.61 -9.01 3.77
C PHE A 28 0.40 -9.22 2.62
N ILE A 29 1.66 -8.81 2.78
CA ILE A 29 2.67 -8.96 1.72
C ILE A 29 2.92 -10.44 1.40
N ARG A 30 2.94 -11.32 2.42
CA ARG A 30 3.08 -12.77 2.23
C ARG A 30 1.90 -13.36 1.47
N ASP A 31 0.68 -12.96 1.80
CA ASP A 31 -0.53 -13.42 1.10
C ASP A 31 -0.51 -13.00 -0.37
N VAL A 32 -0.14 -11.75 -0.67
CA VAL A 32 0.02 -11.25 -2.05
C VAL A 32 1.05 -12.08 -2.81
N LYS A 33 2.22 -12.34 -2.21
CA LYS A 33 3.27 -13.15 -2.83
C LYS A 33 2.84 -14.60 -3.04
N LYS A 34 2.16 -15.20 -2.06
CA LYS A 34 1.67 -16.57 -2.14
C LYS A 34 0.68 -16.71 -3.30
N LYS A 35 -0.30 -15.82 -3.39
CA LYS A 35 -1.24 -15.78 -4.52
C LYS A 35 -0.51 -15.56 -5.85
N GLY A 36 0.44 -14.62 -5.89
CA GLY A 36 1.28 -14.39 -7.07
C GLY A 36 2.05 -15.63 -7.52
N TYR A 37 2.62 -16.38 -6.57
CA TYR A 37 3.29 -17.65 -6.85
C TYR A 37 2.32 -18.72 -7.36
N GLU A 38 1.16 -18.89 -6.72
CA GLU A 38 0.13 -19.85 -7.15
C GLU A 38 -0.27 -19.61 -8.62
N PHE A 39 -0.41 -18.35 -9.03
CA PHE A 39 -0.77 -18.00 -10.40
C PHE A 39 0.39 -18.10 -11.40
N LEU A 40 1.59 -17.66 -11.02
CA LEU A 40 2.67 -17.43 -11.98
C LEU A 40 3.75 -18.51 -11.95
N GLN A 41 3.80 -19.29 -10.86
CA GLN A 41 4.83 -20.30 -10.60
C GLN A 41 6.24 -19.69 -10.66
N ILE A 42 6.38 -18.49 -10.08
CA ILE A 42 7.65 -17.74 -9.99
C ILE A 42 7.81 -17.28 -8.54
N GLU A 43 8.84 -17.80 -7.87
CA GLU A 43 9.17 -17.41 -6.50
C GLU A 43 9.77 -16.01 -6.45
N ASN A 44 9.51 -15.30 -5.35
CA ASN A 44 10.10 -13.98 -5.07
C ASN A 44 9.89 -12.96 -6.19
N LEU A 45 8.75 -13.04 -6.88
CA LEU A 45 8.37 -12.10 -7.91
C LEU A 45 7.94 -10.77 -7.30
N TYR A 46 8.60 -9.69 -7.70
CA TYR A 46 8.23 -8.33 -7.39
C TYR A 46 7.60 -7.64 -8.59
N LEU A 47 6.93 -6.52 -8.34
CA LEU A 47 6.12 -5.83 -9.33
C LEU A 47 6.77 -4.49 -9.62
N LEU A 48 6.96 -4.20 -10.91
CA LEU A 48 7.52 -2.93 -11.36
C LEU A 48 6.41 -1.94 -11.66
N PHE A 49 6.52 -0.82 -10.99
CA PHE A 49 5.63 0.32 -11.10
C PHE A 49 6.28 1.36 -11.97
N PRO A 50 5.74 1.71 -13.15
CA PRO A 50 6.25 2.89 -13.85
C PRO A 50 6.01 4.13 -12.97
N ILE A 51 7.06 4.90 -12.73
CA ILE A 51 7.00 6.12 -11.90
C ILE A 51 7.36 7.39 -12.67
N SER A 52 7.55 7.26 -13.98
CA SER A 52 7.72 8.36 -14.91
C SER A 52 7.20 7.92 -16.27
N ILE A 53 6.44 8.77 -16.96
CA ILE A 53 6.02 8.55 -18.37
C ILE A 53 7.17 8.94 -19.31
N GLN A 54 8.07 9.84 -18.88
CA GLN A 54 9.15 10.39 -19.69
C GLN A 54 10.52 9.73 -19.43
N LYS A 55 10.67 8.94 -18.36
CA LYS A 55 11.91 8.26 -18.00
C LYS A 55 11.66 6.78 -17.75
N ASN A 56 12.69 5.97 -17.97
CA ASN A 56 12.76 4.53 -17.71
C ASN A 56 12.80 4.20 -16.21
N ARG A 57 11.94 4.85 -15.42
CA ARG A 57 11.95 4.77 -13.96
C ARG A 57 10.82 3.92 -13.45
N TYR A 58 11.18 3.02 -12.56
CA TYR A 58 10.26 2.11 -11.93
C TYR A 58 10.41 2.13 -10.42
N MET A 59 9.36 1.74 -9.71
CA MET A 59 9.40 1.42 -8.29
C MET A 59 9.10 -0.07 -8.12
N LEU A 60 9.57 -0.66 -7.03
CA LEU A 60 9.14 -1.97 -6.57
C LEU A 60 9.10 -2.00 -5.04
N ILE A 61 8.18 -2.79 -4.47
CA ILE A 61 8.00 -2.93 -3.03
C ILE A 61 8.49 -4.32 -2.64
N LYS A 62 9.45 -4.40 -1.72
CA LYS A 62 9.99 -5.67 -1.24
C LYS A 62 9.91 -5.82 0.27
N GLU A 63 9.82 -7.05 0.77
CA GLU A 63 9.95 -7.31 2.21
C GLU A 63 11.37 -7.01 2.70
N LYS A 64 11.48 -6.44 3.92
CA LYS A 64 12.76 -6.01 4.48
C LYS A 64 13.74 -7.16 4.72
N LYS A 65 13.26 -8.38 5.00
CA LYS A 65 14.08 -9.54 5.41
C LYS A 65 14.69 -10.35 4.26
N ILE A 66 14.39 -10.02 3.00
CA ILE A 66 14.92 -10.76 1.85
C ILE A 66 16.18 -10.06 1.36
N GLU A 67 17.33 -10.71 1.62
CA GLU A 67 18.62 -10.33 1.05
C GLU A 67 18.62 -10.57 -0.46
N ASN A 68 19.16 -9.61 -1.22
CA ASN A 68 19.22 -9.72 -2.66
C ASN A 68 20.49 -10.46 -3.06
N SER A 69 20.35 -11.57 -3.78
CA SER A 69 21.46 -12.29 -4.44
C SER A 69 21.91 -11.58 -5.73
N GLY A 70 22.17 -10.27 -5.64
CA GLY A 70 22.62 -9.41 -6.76
C GLY A 70 21.55 -8.96 -7.76
N SER A 71 20.39 -9.62 -7.81
CA SER A 71 19.31 -9.28 -8.75
C SER A 71 17.92 -9.55 -8.19
N ILE A 72 16.91 -8.86 -8.72
CA ILE A 72 15.52 -8.92 -8.31
C ILE A 72 14.67 -9.39 -9.48
N ILE A 73 13.89 -10.45 -9.27
CA ILE A 73 12.93 -10.95 -10.27
C ILE A 73 11.70 -10.06 -10.24
N SER A 74 11.39 -9.45 -11.38
CA SER A 74 10.39 -8.40 -11.44
C SER A 74 9.46 -8.56 -12.65
N LEU A 75 8.17 -8.31 -12.47
CA LEU A 75 7.15 -8.34 -13.51
C LEU A 75 6.76 -6.93 -13.94
N TYR A 76 6.79 -6.66 -15.24
CA TYR A 76 6.16 -5.49 -15.85
C TYR A 76 5.33 -5.93 -17.06
N LYS A 77 4.05 -5.54 -17.07
CA LYS A 77 3.06 -6.10 -18.01
C LYS A 77 3.15 -7.64 -17.98
N ASN A 78 3.33 -8.29 -19.12
CA ASN A 78 3.47 -9.73 -19.21
C ASN A 78 4.92 -10.24 -19.32
N LYS A 79 5.91 -9.38 -19.04
CA LYS A 79 7.33 -9.74 -19.15
C LYS A 79 7.98 -9.76 -17.78
N VAL A 80 8.73 -10.83 -17.53
CA VAL A 80 9.53 -11.01 -16.33
C VAL A 80 10.96 -10.64 -16.65
N TYR A 81 11.53 -9.80 -15.80
CA TYR A 81 12.88 -9.27 -15.90
C TYR A 81 13.69 -9.71 -14.69
N LYS A 82 15.01 -9.85 -14.88
CA LYS A 82 15.97 -10.01 -13.80
C LYS A 82 16.73 -8.70 -13.67
N ILE A 83 16.30 -7.86 -12.74
CA ILE A 83 16.85 -6.51 -12.55
C ILE A 83 18.07 -6.60 -11.66
N ASP A 84 19.22 -6.18 -12.17
CA ASP A 84 20.43 -6.06 -11.35
C ASP A 84 20.26 -4.96 -10.29
N SER A 85 20.80 -5.21 -9.09
CA SER A 85 20.88 -4.21 -8.03
C SER A 85 21.56 -2.91 -8.44
N ALA A 86 22.43 -2.92 -9.45
CA ALA A 86 23.09 -1.72 -9.98
C ALA A 86 22.12 -0.67 -10.58
N TYR A 87 20.92 -1.09 -11.00
CA TYR A 87 19.89 -0.17 -11.51
C TYR A 87 19.09 0.51 -10.39
N ILE A 88 19.29 0.12 -9.12
CA ILE A 88 18.61 0.71 -7.98
C ILE A 88 19.32 2.02 -7.62
N PHE A 89 18.69 3.15 -7.89
CA PHE A 89 19.26 4.46 -7.59
C PHE A 89 18.80 5.03 -6.25
N HIS A 90 17.69 4.52 -5.70
CA HIS A 90 17.20 4.97 -4.39
C HIS A 90 16.52 3.83 -3.63
N LYS A 91 16.70 3.82 -2.31
CA LYS A 91 16.15 2.84 -1.37
C LYS A 91 15.53 3.57 -0.20
N ILE A 92 14.26 3.27 0.06
CA ILE A 92 13.50 3.77 1.19
C ILE A 92 13.17 2.59 2.08
N GLU A 93 13.75 2.58 3.28
CA GLU A 93 13.44 1.56 4.28
C GLU A 93 12.24 1.99 5.11
N LEU A 94 11.22 1.13 5.15
CA LEU A 94 10.04 1.28 5.98
C LEU A 94 10.05 0.20 7.07
N ASN A 95 8.94 0.09 7.82
CA ASN A 95 8.91 -0.78 9.00
C ASN A 95 9.05 -2.25 8.62
N ASP A 96 8.23 -2.72 7.68
CA ASP A 96 8.16 -4.12 7.29
C ASP A 96 8.61 -4.40 5.85
N TYR A 97 8.75 -3.35 5.06
CA TYR A 97 9.09 -3.42 3.65
C TYR A 97 10.06 -2.32 3.25
N THR A 98 10.53 -2.38 2.01
CA THR A 98 11.45 -1.44 1.40
C THR A 98 10.90 -1.08 0.04
N ILE A 99 10.82 0.22 -0.22
CA ILE A 99 10.51 0.74 -1.55
C ILE A 99 11.85 0.97 -2.25
N LEU A 100 12.01 0.33 -3.41
CA LEU A 100 13.19 0.49 -4.26
C LEU A 100 12.78 1.26 -5.51
N MET A 101 13.57 2.27 -5.86
CA MET A 101 13.43 3.00 -7.12
C MET A 101 14.56 2.57 -8.07
N VAL A 102 14.16 2.26 -9.29
CA VAL A 102 14.99 1.64 -10.33
C VAL A 102 14.98 2.54 -11.55
N ASP A 103 16.14 2.79 -12.17
CA ASP A 103 16.27 3.49 -13.44
C ASP A 103 16.85 2.49 -14.45
N ILE A 104 15.99 1.93 -15.30
CA ILE A 104 16.33 0.81 -16.20
C ILE A 104 15.53 0.86 -17.49
N ASP A 105 16.24 0.85 -18.62
CA ASP A 105 15.59 0.71 -19.93
C ASP A 105 15.16 -0.75 -20.17
N LEU A 106 13.86 -1.01 -19.96
CA LEU A 106 13.26 -2.33 -20.13
C LEU A 106 13.19 -2.81 -21.59
N GLU A 107 13.39 -1.93 -22.58
CA GLU A 107 13.45 -2.31 -23.99
C GLU A 107 14.81 -2.92 -24.34
N GLU A 108 15.87 -2.43 -23.69
CA GLU A 108 17.23 -2.97 -23.84
C GLU A 108 17.52 -4.18 -22.94
N GLN A 109 16.64 -4.46 -21.96
CA GLN A 109 16.84 -5.59 -21.06
C GLN A 109 16.44 -6.93 -21.69
N GLN A 110 17.23 -7.96 -21.37
CA GLN A 110 16.88 -9.34 -21.68
C GLN A 110 15.66 -9.77 -20.85
N VAL A 111 14.60 -10.19 -21.54
CA VAL A 111 13.41 -10.77 -20.91
C VAL A 111 13.75 -12.18 -20.41
N TYR A 112 13.60 -12.39 -19.10
CA TYR A 112 13.81 -13.69 -18.47
C TYR A 112 12.70 -14.68 -18.84
N ARG A 113 11.44 -14.22 -18.84
CA ARG A 113 10.27 -15.04 -19.19
C ARG A 113 9.13 -14.15 -19.71
N THR A 114 8.46 -14.58 -20.76
CA THR A 114 7.21 -13.95 -21.21
C THR A 114 6.03 -14.80 -20.76
N LEU A 115 5.09 -14.17 -20.06
CA LEU A 115 3.86 -14.79 -19.59
C LEU A 115 2.76 -14.62 -20.64
N LYS A 116 1.86 -15.60 -20.71
CA LYS A 116 0.62 -15.47 -21.49
C LYS A 116 -0.24 -14.39 -20.84
N SER A 117 -0.77 -13.47 -21.64
CA SER A 117 -1.73 -12.50 -21.13
C SER A 117 -3.02 -13.21 -20.76
N THR A 118 -3.33 -13.27 -19.46
CA THR A 118 -4.57 -13.85 -18.92
C THR A 118 -5.26 -12.84 -18.00
N LYS A 119 -6.53 -13.07 -17.69
CA LYS A 119 -7.30 -12.22 -16.77
C LYS A 119 -6.61 -12.18 -15.39
N GLU A 120 -6.14 -13.32 -14.91
CA GLU A 120 -5.42 -13.48 -13.64
C GLU A 120 -4.13 -12.64 -13.57
N LEU A 121 -3.41 -12.51 -14.70
CA LEU A 121 -2.23 -11.65 -14.79
C LEU A 121 -2.59 -10.16 -14.72
N ILE A 122 -3.69 -9.75 -15.38
CA ILE A 122 -4.21 -8.37 -15.32
C ILE A 122 -4.64 -8.03 -13.89
N VAL A 123 -5.31 -8.98 -13.23
CA VAL A 123 -5.72 -8.86 -11.82
C VAL A 123 -4.52 -8.60 -10.93
N TYR A 124 -3.48 -9.44 -11.06
CA TYR A 124 -2.27 -9.30 -10.29
C TYR A 124 -1.55 -7.97 -10.58
N GLN A 125 -1.65 -7.43 -11.80
CA GLN A 125 -1.14 -6.10 -12.13
C GLN A 125 -1.96 -4.97 -11.50
N ASN A 126 -3.29 -5.09 -11.47
CA ASN A 126 -4.19 -4.06 -10.92
C ASN A 126 -4.10 -3.94 -9.39
N LEU A 127 -3.82 -5.04 -8.70
CA LEU A 127 -3.53 -5.01 -7.25
C LEU A 127 -2.38 -4.09 -6.90
N ASN A 128 -1.47 -3.87 -7.85
CA ASN A 128 -0.20 -3.26 -7.56
C ASN A 128 -0.36 -1.79 -7.18
N TYR A 129 -1.12 -1.00 -7.93
CA TYR A 129 -1.27 0.41 -7.53
C TYR A 129 -2.16 0.56 -6.30
N LEU A 130 -2.96 -0.46 -5.99
CA LEU A 130 -3.72 -0.54 -4.74
C LEU A 130 -2.83 -0.89 -3.55
N LEU A 131 -1.62 -1.44 -3.74
CA LEU A 131 -0.73 -1.77 -2.63
C LEU A 131 -0.38 -0.53 -1.79
N LEU A 132 -0.08 0.61 -2.41
CA LEU A 132 0.26 1.83 -1.65
C LEU A 132 -0.88 2.32 -0.74
N PRO A 133 -2.11 2.58 -1.25
CA PRO A 133 -3.22 2.98 -0.39
C PRO A 133 -3.65 1.89 0.60
N ILE A 134 -3.47 0.60 0.29
CA ILE A 134 -3.71 -0.50 1.25
C ILE A 134 -2.68 -0.46 2.38
N LEU A 135 -1.39 -0.39 2.06
CA LEU A 135 -0.32 -0.33 3.05
C LEU A 135 -0.49 0.88 3.96
N GLN A 136 -0.76 2.05 3.39
CA GLN A 136 -1.01 3.27 4.16
C GLN A 136 -2.25 3.14 5.06
N LEU A 137 -3.34 2.51 4.59
CA LEU A 137 -4.52 2.20 5.41
C LEU A 137 -4.18 1.26 6.58
N LEU A 138 -3.35 0.25 6.36
CA LEU A 138 -2.92 -0.68 7.41
C LEU A 138 -2.06 0.03 8.47
N SER A 139 -1.12 0.89 8.06
CA SER A 139 -0.32 1.70 8.98
C SER A 139 -1.20 2.68 9.77
N LEU A 140 -2.22 3.27 9.12
CA LEU A 140 -3.16 4.18 9.78
C LEU A 140 -4.00 3.47 10.85
N LYS A 141 -4.37 2.20 10.61
CA LYS A 141 -5.03 1.35 11.61
C LYS A 141 -4.16 1.14 12.85
N GLN A 142 -2.85 0.95 12.66
CA GLN A 142 -1.90 0.83 13.76
C GLN A 142 -1.77 2.14 14.55
N VAL A 143 -1.72 3.29 13.87
CA VAL A 143 -1.77 4.60 14.53
C VAL A 143 -3.04 4.73 15.37
N LEU A 144 -4.21 4.45 14.80
CA LEU A 144 -5.49 4.56 15.51
C LEU A 144 -5.52 3.65 16.76
N LYS A 145 -5.06 2.40 16.62
CA LYS A 145 -4.95 1.45 17.75
C LYS A 145 -4.05 2.01 18.86
N ASN A 146 -2.87 2.50 18.50
CA ASN A 146 -1.90 3.04 19.45
C ASN A 146 -2.42 4.32 20.13
N CYS A 147 -3.11 5.19 19.40
CA CYS A 147 -3.77 6.38 19.96
C CYS A 147 -4.88 5.99 20.96
N ILE A 148 -5.71 4.99 20.64
CA ILE A 148 -6.74 4.50 21.55
C ILE A 148 -6.11 3.94 22.82
N GLU A 149 -5.08 3.10 22.69
CA GLU A 149 -4.38 2.51 23.84
C GLU A 149 -3.72 3.58 24.72
N TYR A 150 -2.98 4.50 24.11
CA TYR A 150 -2.38 5.63 24.81
C TYR A 150 -3.44 6.47 25.54
N SER A 151 -4.57 6.74 24.88
CA SER A 151 -5.64 7.57 25.47
C SER A 151 -6.32 6.95 26.69
N ARG A 152 -6.33 5.62 26.78
CA ARG A 152 -6.86 4.86 27.92
C ARG A 152 -5.91 4.86 29.11
N ASN A 153 -4.62 4.81 28.84
CA ASN A 153 -3.59 4.68 29.87
C ASN A 153 -3.11 6.05 30.39
N ARG A 154 -3.02 7.05 29.52
CA ARG A 154 -2.57 8.40 29.88
C ARG A 154 -3.64 9.12 30.69
N THR A 155 -3.25 9.66 31.84
CA THR A 155 -4.12 10.44 32.73
C THR A 155 -3.71 11.91 32.74
N THR A 156 -4.68 12.81 32.62
CA THR A 156 -4.52 14.26 32.88
C THR A 156 -5.76 14.77 33.61
N PHE A 157 -5.60 15.79 34.45
CA PHE A 157 -6.69 16.35 35.26
C PHE A 157 -7.46 15.28 36.07
N GLY A 158 -6.73 14.27 36.59
CA GLY A 158 -7.29 13.22 37.43
C GLY A 158 -8.10 12.14 36.71
N MET A 159 -8.15 12.13 35.37
CA MET A 159 -8.86 11.09 34.60
C MET A 159 -8.12 10.69 33.32
N PRO A 160 -8.36 9.46 32.80
CA PRO A 160 -7.85 9.05 31.50
C PRO A 160 -8.23 10.02 30.38
N ILE A 161 -7.30 10.32 29.47
CA ILE A 161 -7.53 11.38 28.49
C ILE A 161 -8.65 11.07 27.49
N HIS A 162 -8.95 9.79 27.25
CA HIS A 162 -10.10 9.39 26.42
C HIS A 162 -11.46 9.83 26.98
N LYS A 163 -11.54 10.24 28.26
CA LYS A 163 -12.76 10.77 28.87
C LYS A 163 -12.95 12.28 28.62
N HIS A 164 -11.92 12.97 28.13
CA HIS A 164 -12.04 14.36 27.72
C HIS A 164 -12.74 14.43 26.36
N GLN A 165 -13.76 15.28 26.24
CA GLN A 165 -14.63 15.34 25.06
C GLN A 165 -13.87 15.49 23.75
N MET A 166 -12.85 16.37 23.72
CA MET A 166 -12.04 16.61 22.52
C MET A 166 -11.32 15.34 22.05
N VAL A 167 -10.71 14.58 22.96
CA VAL A 167 -9.99 13.34 22.61
C VAL A 167 -10.97 12.25 22.17
N ALA A 168 -12.11 12.12 22.87
CA ALA A 168 -13.16 11.19 22.50
C ALA A 168 -13.69 11.47 21.09
N GLN A 169 -13.89 12.75 20.75
CA GLN A 169 -14.35 13.18 19.44
C GLN A 169 -13.33 12.87 18.34
N ILE A 170 -12.05 13.23 18.54
CA ILE A 170 -10.98 12.94 17.56
C ILE A 170 -10.89 11.43 17.27
N LEU A 171 -10.98 10.57 18.30
CA LEU A 171 -10.91 9.13 18.12
C LEU A 171 -12.15 8.57 17.40
N ALA A 172 -13.34 9.11 17.68
CA ALA A 172 -14.58 8.71 17.01
C ALA A 172 -14.60 9.13 15.54
N GLU A 173 -14.17 10.36 15.25
CA GLU A 173 -14.00 10.88 13.88
C GLU A 173 -12.96 10.04 13.12
N GLY A 174 -11.79 9.80 13.73
CA GLY A 174 -10.75 8.96 13.13
C GLY A 174 -11.23 7.54 12.82
N PHE A 175 -12.01 6.90 13.70
CA PHE A 175 -12.58 5.59 13.39
C PHE A 175 -13.59 5.64 12.23
N THR A 176 -14.39 6.71 12.16
CA THR A 176 -15.37 6.93 11.09
C THR A 176 -14.68 7.15 9.75
N GLU A 177 -13.65 7.99 9.71
CA GLU A 177 -12.85 8.28 8.52
C GLU A 177 -12.06 7.05 8.06
N TYR A 178 -11.50 6.26 8.99
CA TYR A 178 -10.86 4.98 8.67
C TYR A 178 -11.83 4.01 7.99
N SER A 179 -13.01 3.85 8.59
CA SER A 179 -14.05 2.97 8.05
C SER A 179 -14.52 3.44 6.67
N SER A 180 -14.63 4.75 6.48
CA SER A 180 -14.99 5.36 5.20
C SER A 180 -13.92 5.11 4.15
N ASN A 181 -12.64 5.35 4.46
CA ASN A 181 -11.52 5.06 3.55
C ASN A 181 -11.46 3.59 3.14
N LYS A 182 -11.73 2.67 4.08
CA LYS A 182 -11.83 1.23 3.79
C LYS A 182 -12.95 0.93 2.78
N LEU A 183 -14.13 1.50 3.00
CA LEU A 183 -15.28 1.32 2.10
C LEU A 183 -15.04 1.94 0.73
N TYR A 184 -14.44 3.14 0.68
CA TYR A 184 -14.05 3.78 -0.59
C TYR A 184 -13.07 2.92 -1.39
N LEU A 185 -12.08 2.33 -0.73
CA LEU A 185 -11.12 1.45 -1.39
C LEU A 185 -11.80 0.20 -1.97
N ILE A 186 -12.76 -0.39 -1.23
CA ILE A 186 -13.55 -1.55 -1.70
C ILE A 186 -14.41 -1.17 -2.91
N ASP A 187 -15.16 -0.07 -2.84
CA ASP A 187 -16.01 0.43 -3.94
C ASP A 187 -15.17 0.78 -5.17
N PHE A 188 -14.00 1.39 -4.97
CA PHE A 188 -13.07 1.72 -6.03
C PHE A 188 -12.57 0.48 -6.77
N VAL A 189 -12.22 -0.59 -6.05
CA VAL A 189 -11.82 -1.85 -6.68
C VAL A 189 -13.00 -2.48 -7.40
N GLU A 190 -14.20 -2.44 -6.84
CA GLU A 190 -15.39 -2.95 -7.51
C GLU A 190 -15.64 -2.24 -8.85
N LYS A 191 -15.44 -0.93 -8.90
CA LYS A 191 -15.51 -0.14 -10.14
C LYS A 191 -14.40 -0.48 -11.12
N LEU A 192 -13.17 -0.74 -10.63
CA LEU A 192 -12.06 -1.21 -11.45
C LEU A 192 -12.35 -2.57 -12.10
N ASP A 193 -12.92 -3.50 -11.34
CA ASP A 193 -13.30 -4.85 -11.82
C ASP A 193 -14.34 -4.82 -12.92
N LYS A 194 -15.28 -3.89 -12.82
CA LYS A 194 -16.34 -3.70 -13.80
C LYS A 194 -15.91 -2.83 -14.99
N GLU A 195 -14.62 -2.47 -15.06
CA GLU A 195 -14.05 -1.59 -16.08
C GLU A 195 -14.80 -0.24 -16.18
N LEU A 196 -15.32 0.25 -15.04
CA LEU A 196 -16.14 1.47 -14.97
C LEU A 196 -15.32 2.76 -14.76
N ILE A 197 -14.01 2.64 -14.70
CA ILE A 197 -13.10 3.75 -14.43
C ILE A 197 -12.01 3.81 -15.49
N THR A 198 -11.67 5.02 -15.93
CA THR A 198 -10.53 5.24 -16.82
C THR A 198 -9.22 5.14 -16.03
N PHE A 199 -8.09 5.00 -16.72
CA PHE A 199 -6.78 5.06 -16.07
C PHE A 199 -6.53 6.40 -15.36
N LYS A 200 -7.07 7.51 -15.91
CA LYS A 200 -7.02 8.82 -15.26
C LYS A 200 -7.80 8.80 -13.95
N ASP A 201 -9.05 8.34 -13.98
CA ASP A 201 -9.88 8.20 -12.77
C ASP A 201 -9.19 7.29 -11.74
N TYR A 202 -8.52 6.24 -12.20
CA TYR A 202 -7.80 5.30 -11.35
C TYR A 202 -6.71 6.00 -10.53
N ILE A 203 -5.86 6.80 -11.16
CA ILE A 203 -4.80 7.54 -10.48
C ILE A 203 -5.38 8.62 -9.55
N GLU A 204 -6.41 9.36 -10.01
CA GLU A 204 -7.07 10.39 -9.20
C GLU A 204 -7.75 9.83 -7.95
N ASN A 205 -8.41 8.67 -8.05
CA ASN A 205 -9.03 8.02 -6.89
C ASN A 205 -7.98 7.53 -5.89
N ILE A 206 -6.87 6.95 -6.33
CA ILE A 206 -5.77 6.55 -5.42
C ILE A 206 -5.21 7.79 -4.72
N LYS A 207 -5.00 8.89 -5.46
CA LYS A 207 -4.54 10.17 -4.88
C LYS A 207 -5.47 10.64 -3.78
N LEU A 208 -6.78 10.70 -4.07
CA LEU A 208 -7.80 11.15 -3.13
C LEU A 208 -7.82 10.28 -1.85
N ILE A 209 -7.76 8.96 -2.00
CA ILE A 209 -7.73 8.03 -0.87
C ILE A 209 -6.48 8.26 -0.02
N MET A 210 -5.29 8.35 -0.63
CA MET A 210 -4.04 8.55 0.10
C MET A 210 -3.96 9.91 0.79
N GLU A 211 -4.50 10.96 0.18
CA GLU A 211 -4.60 12.30 0.79
C GLU A 211 -5.58 12.31 1.96
N SER A 212 -6.74 11.64 1.83
CA SER A 212 -7.69 11.49 2.94
C SER A 212 -7.05 10.77 4.13
N GLN A 213 -6.32 9.68 3.88
CA GLN A 213 -5.61 8.94 4.93
C GLN A 213 -4.51 9.77 5.62
N GLN A 214 -3.78 10.63 4.89
CA GLN A 214 -2.80 11.56 5.48
C GLN A 214 -3.48 12.62 6.35
N LYS A 215 -4.59 13.19 5.87
CA LYS A 215 -5.35 14.17 6.65
C LYS A 215 -5.88 13.57 7.96
N MET A 216 -6.37 12.34 7.91
CA MET A 216 -6.82 11.61 9.10
C MET A 216 -5.65 11.38 10.08
N LEU A 217 -4.47 11.00 9.58
CA LEU A 217 -3.27 10.86 10.41
C LEU A 217 -2.95 12.15 11.16
N ASP A 218 -2.93 13.29 10.47
CA ASP A 218 -2.60 14.59 11.07
C ASP A 218 -3.59 15.00 12.18
N GLN A 219 -4.84 14.55 12.10
CA GLN A 219 -5.84 14.75 13.15
C GLN A 219 -5.66 13.81 14.36
N LEU A 220 -5.12 12.60 14.14
CA LEU A 220 -4.93 11.61 15.21
C LEU A 220 -3.69 11.88 16.07
N ILE A 221 -2.60 12.37 15.47
CA ILE A 221 -1.33 12.57 16.18
C ILE A 221 -1.46 13.41 17.46
N PRO A 222 -2.23 14.53 17.47
CA PRO A 222 -2.44 15.34 18.67
C PRO A 222 -2.95 14.57 19.90
N VAL A 223 -3.64 13.43 19.75
CA VAL A 223 -4.11 12.59 20.86
C VAL A 223 -2.95 12.16 21.77
N THR A 224 -1.78 11.95 21.19
CA THR A 224 -0.58 11.49 21.91
C THR A 224 0.30 12.64 22.40
N GLY A 225 0.07 13.87 21.94
CA GLY A 225 0.89 15.03 22.24
C GLY A 225 2.36 14.81 21.87
N ALA A 226 3.28 15.38 22.66
CA ALA A 226 4.72 15.24 22.43
C ALA A 226 5.21 13.78 22.43
N HIS A 227 4.52 12.87 23.12
CA HIS A 227 4.89 11.45 23.14
C HIS A 227 4.78 10.79 21.76
N GLY A 228 3.82 11.22 20.93
CA GLY A 228 3.66 10.70 19.57
C GLY A 228 4.76 11.10 18.60
N LEU A 229 5.63 12.03 19.00
CA LEU A 229 6.72 12.58 18.18
C LEU A 229 8.09 12.06 18.62
N LEU A 230 8.15 11.23 19.67
CA LEU A 230 9.40 10.60 20.11
C LEU A 230 9.81 9.51 19.12
N ASP A 231 11.11 9.32 18.91
CA ASP A 231 11.65 8.34 17.95
C ASP A 231 11.25 6.89 18.33
N GLU A 232 11.17 6.60 19.63
CA GLU A 232 10.75 5.31 20.16
C GLU A 232 9.23 5.07 20.14
N SER A 233 8.44 6.08 19.76
CA SER A 233 6.98 5.96 19.74
C SER A 233 6.52 5.15 18.53
N GLU A 234 5.77 4.07 18.77
CA GLU A 234 5.14 3.31 17.68
C GLU A 234 4.20 4.18 16.83
N VAL A 235 3.65 5.28 17.38
CA VAL A 235 2.86 6.24 16.62
C VAL A 235 3.73 7.03 15.63
N ASN A 236 4.89 7.53 16.07
CA ASN A 236 5.83 8.26 15.20
C ASN A 236 6.32 7.38 14.04
N LYS A 237 6.63 6.12 14.35
CA LYS A 237 7.09 5.13 13.38
C LYS A 237 6.10 4.93 12.21
N TYR A 238 4.81 4.80 12.49
CA TYR A 238 3.79 4.69 11.44
C TYR A 238 3.43 6.04 10.81
N PHE A 239 3.54 7.14 11.57
CA PHE A 239 3.38 8.50 11.04
C PHE A 239 4.37 8.78 9.90
N LEU A 240 5.66 8.53 10.14
CA LEU A 240 6.71 8.72 9.15
C LEU A 240 6.48 7.81 7.93
N GLU A 241 6.12 6.55 8.16
CA GLU A 241 5.83 5.60 7.08
C GLU A 241 4.71 6.09 6.15
N ILE A 242 3.59 6.54 6.71
CA ILE A 242 2.45 7.08 5.93
C ILE A 242 2.87 8.30 5.11
N HIS A 243 3.60 9.24 5.70
CA HIS A 243 4.05 10.46 4.99
C HIS A 243 5.08 10.15 3.91
N ILE A 244 5.96 9.18 4.14
CA ILE A 244 6.93 8.71 3.13
C ILE A 244 6.19 8.06 1.96
N ILE A 245 5.26 7.14 2.21
CA ILE A 245 4.44 6.49 1.17
C ILE A 245 3.69 7.54 0.34
N GLY A 246 3.07 8.50 1.01
CA GLY A 246 2.37 9.62 0.38
C GLY A 246 3.27 10.45 -0.52
N SER A 247 4.49 10.74 -0.06
CA SER A 247 5.47 11.53 -0.81
C SER A 247 6.02 10.77 -2.00
N VAL A 248 6.24 9.45 -1.88
CA VAL A 248 6.57 8.58 -3.02
C VAL A 248 5.46 8.67 -4.05
N PHE A 249 4.20 8.47 -3.68
CA PHE A 249 3.09 8.55 -4.63
C PHE A 249 2.96 9.92 -5.30
N ARG A 250 3.21 11.03 -4.58
CA ARG A 250 3.24 12.38 -5.19
C ARG A 250 4.39 12.52 -6.19
N TYR A 251 5.59 12.09 -5.85
CA TYR A 251 6.76 12.13 -6.73
C TYR A 251 6.53 11.33 -8.02
N VAL A 252 5.80 10.22 -7.90
CA VAL A 252 5.41 9.29 -8.97
C VAL A 252 4.33 9.86 -9.90
N ASN A 253 3.52 10.84 -9.46
CA ASN A 253 2.34 11.32 -10.19
C ASN A 253 2.42 12.78 -10.67
N TYR A 254 3.58 13.44 -10.58
CA TYR A 254 3.85 14.72 -11.27
C TYR A 254 3.90 14.60 -12.81
N ILE A 255 3.18 13.64 -13.38
CA ILE A 255 3.24 13.27 -14.79
C ILE A 255 1.91 13.58 -15.52
N PHE A 256 0.87 13.96 -14.79
CA PHE A 256 -0.42 14.36 -15.37
C PHE A 256 -0.76 15.85 -15.22
N ASP A 257 0.15 16.63 -14.63
CA ASP A 257 0.09 18.10 -14.59
C ASP A 257 0.89 18.71 -15.76
#